data_AF-B2WE58-F1
#
_entry.id   AF-B2WE58-F1
#
_cell.length_a   1.000
_cell.length_b   1.000
_cell.length_c   1.000
_cell.angle_alpha   90.00
_cell.angle_beta   90.00
_cell.angle_gamma   90.00
#
_symmetry.space_group_name_H-M   'P 1'
#
loop_
_entity.id
_entity.type
_entity.pdbx_description
1 polymer ?
#
loop_
_entity_poly.entity_id
_entity_poly.type
_entity_poly.pdbx_seq_one_letter_code
_entity_poly.pdbx_strand_id
1 'polypeptide(L)' 'MGSLAEGELKQPQGQLLVHAIDEKAQWIPDHMYMRYALKDWEQAGYQVITWRHYWFQTAV' A
#
# COMPACT_ATOMS: atom_id res chain seq x y z
N MET A 1 -27.93 13.11 3.47
CA MET A 1 -27.09 11.92 3.22
C MET A 1 -26.32 12.20 1.94
N GLY A 2 -25.07 12.67 2.07
CA GLY A 2 -24.28 13.16 0.94
C GLY A 2 -23.87 12.01 0.02
N SER A 3 -24.39 12.03 -1.21
CA SER A 3 -23.94 11.18 -2.31
C SER A 3 -22.48 11.53 -2.59
N LEU A 4 -21.56 10.60 -2.35
CA LEU A 4 -20.18 10.73 -2.78
C LEU A 4 -20.22 10.92 -4.30
N ALA A 5 -19.83 12.10 -4.75
CA ALA A 5 -19.69 12.41 -6.16
C ALA A 5 -18.85 11.30 -6.79
N GLU A 6 -19.45 10.58 -7.75
CA GLU A 6 -18.78 9.68 -8.67
C GLU A 6 -17.87 10.53 -9.55
N GLY A 7 -16.79 11.05 -8.96
CA GLY A 7 -15.67 11.59 -9.70
C GLY A 7 -15.14 10.44 -10.53
N GLU A 8 -15.26 10.58 -11.85
CA GLU A 8 -14.80 9.63 -12.86
C GLU A 8 -13.43 9.07 -12.46
N LEU A 9 -13.42 7.87 -11.88
CA LEU A 9 -12.20 7.09 -11.70
C LEU A 9 -11.79 6.68 -13.10
N LYS A 10 -11.06 7.56 -13.80
CA LYS A 10 -10.32 7.20 -15.01
C LYS A 10 -9.32 6.14 -14.58
N GLN A 11 -9.75 4.87 -14.63
CA GLN A 11 -8.85 3.76 -14.44
C GLN A 11 -7.79 3.89 -15.54
N PRO A 12 -6.51 4.07 -15.19
CA PRO A 12 -5.46 4.19 -16.18
C PRO A 12 -5.47 2.91 -17.01
N GLN A 13 -5.88 3.04 -18.28
CA GLN A 13 -6.01 1.94 -19.22
C GLN A 13 -4.61 1.31 -19.38
N GLY A 14 -4.39 0.17 -18.72
CA GLY A 14 -3.16 -0.62 -18.82
C GLY A 14 -2.14 -0.44 -17.71
N GLN A 15 -2.40 0.33 -16.64
CA GLN A 15 -1.47 0.37 -15.51
C GLN A 15 -1.70 -0.83 -14.59
N LEU A 16 -0.78 -1.79 -14.61
CA LEU A 16 -0.75 -2.86 -13.61
C LEU A 16 -0.61 -2.22 -12.22
N LEU A 17 -1.32 -2.76 -11.23
CA LEU A 17 -1.27 -2.30 -9.84
C LEU A 17 0.17 -2.18 -9.32
N VAL A 18 1.06 -3.07 -9.77
CA VAL A 18 2.49 -3.05 -9.45
C VAL A 18 3.16 -1.72 -9.80
N HIS A 19 2.78 -1.08 -10.91
CA HIS A 19 3.37 0.20 -11.32
C HIS A 19 2.95 1.36 -10.40
N ALA A 20 1.73 1.33 -9.88
CA ALA A 20 1.28 2.32 -8.92
C ALA A 20 1.97 2.13 -7.54
N ILE A 21 2.26 0.88 -7.18
CA ILE A 21 3.04 0.54 -5.97
C ILE A 21 4.49 1.01 -6.12
N ASP A 22 5.08 0.74 -7.29
CA ASP A 22 6.40 1.21 -7.74
C ASP A 22 6.57 2.71 -7.51
N GLU A 23 5.65 3.48 -8.10
CA GLU A 23 5.64 4.92 -8.02
C GLU A 23 5.53 5.35 -6.55
N LYS A 24 4.55 4.82 -5.81
CA LYS A 24 4.39 5.12 -4.36
C LYS A 24 5.65 4.82 -3.54
N ALA A 25 6.35 3.72 -3.81
CA ALA A 25 7.56 3.34 -3.10
C ALA A 25 8.73 4.30 -3.37
N GLN A 26 8.80 4.90 -4.57
CA GLN A 26 9.80 5.92 -4.87
C GLN A 26 9.50 7.26 -4.18
N TRP A 27 8.23 7.67 -4.12
CA TRP A 27 7.84 8.96 -3.53
C TRP A 27 7.83 8.95 -2.00
N ILE A 28 7.36 7.86 -1.38
CA ILE A 28 7.15 7.77 0.09
C ILE A 28 7.64 6.43 0.67
N PRO A 29 8.94 6.08 0.49
CA PRO A 29 9.47 4.75 0.79
C PRO A 29 9.27 4.30 2.24
N ASP A 30 9.37 5.23 3.19
CA ASP A 30 9.33 4.95 4.62
C ASP A 30 7.91 5.09 5.22
N HIS A 31 6.91 5.47 4.40
CA HIS A 31 5.53 5.49 4.86
C HIS A 31 4.98 4.08 5.03
N MET A 32 4.10 3.94 6.02
CA MET A 32 3.38 2.70 6.28
C MET A 32 2.46 2.35 5.10
N TYR A 33 2.67 1.15 4.55
CA TYR A 33 1.81 0.53 3.54
C TYR A 33 0.75 -0.34 4.21
N MET A 34 1.20 -1.23 5.10
CA MET A 34 0.32 -2.19 5.77
C MET A 34 0.76 -2.39 7.21
N ARG A 35 -0.22 -2.65 8.08
CA ARG A 35 -0.01 -3.08 9.46
C ARG A 35 -0.73 -4.40 9.67
N TYR A 36 -0.06 -5.37 10.28
CA TYR A 36 -0.61 -6.71 10.47
C TYR A 36 -0.30 -7.26 11.85
N ALA A 37 -1.21 -8.11 12.34
CA ALA A 37 -1.07 -8.79 13.62
C ALA A 37 -0.33 -10.12 13.42
N LEU A 38 0.73 -10.33 14.20
CA LEU A 38 1.35 -11.65 14.35
C LEU A 38 0.59 -12.48 15.39
N LYS A 39 0.93 -13.76 15.53
CA LYS A 39 0.27 -14.67 16.48
C LYS A 39 0.33 -14.17 17.93
N ASP A 40 1.38 -13.43 18.28
CA ASP A 40 1.70 -12.84 19.59
C ASP A 40 1.49 -11.32 19.64
N TRP A 41 0.66 -10.77 18.76
CA TRP A 41 0.45 -9.32 18.61
C TRP A 41 0.01 -8.62 19.91
N GLU A 42 -0.67 -9.33 20.82
CA GLU A 42 -1.08 -8.79 22.12
C GLU A 42 0.12 -8.40 23.01
N GLN A 43 1.27 -9.05 22.80
CA GLN A 43 2.49 -8.83 23.57
C GLN A 43 3.51 -8.02 22.78
N ALA A 44 3.70 -8.36 21.50
CA ALA A 44 4.71 -7.74 20.63
C ALA A 44 4.19 -6.52 19.85
N GLY A 45 2.89 -6.26 19.90
CA GLY A 45 2.23 -5.23 19.10
C GLY A 45 2.06 -5.66 17.64
N TYR A 46 1.59 -4.72 16.83
CA TYR A 46 1.43 -4.94 15.39
C TYR A 46 2.73 -4.66 14.65
N GLN A 47 2.96 -5.44 13.60
CA GLN A 47 4.07 -5.21 12.68
C GLN A 47 3.66 -4.27 11.55
N VAL A 48 4.62 -3.51 11.04
CA VAL A 48 4.42 -2.52 9.98
C VAL A 48 5.31 -2.88 8.79
N ILE A 49 4.71 -2.88 7.61
CA ILE A 49 5.38 -2.96 6.32
C ILE A 49 5.36 -1.56 5.72
N THR A 50 6.53 -1.02 5.37
CA THR A 50 6.63 0.24 4.63
C THR A 50 6.56 -0.01 3.13
N TRP A 51 6.29 1.03 2.33
CA TRP A 51 6.24 0.92 0.87
C TRP A 51 7.55 0.36 0.28
N ARG A 52 8.72 0.76 0.82
CA ARG A 52 10.03 0.21 0.43
C ARG A 52 10.12 -1.30 0.70
N HIS A 53 9.64 -1.74 1.87
CA HIS A 53 9.74 -3.14 2.28
C HIS A 53 8.87 -4.05 1.41
N TYR A 54 7.67 -3.58 1.06
CA TYR A 54 6.76 -4.29 0.17
C TYR A 54 7.31 -4.36 -1.26
N TRP A 55 7.81 -3.24 -1.78
CA TRP A 55 8.43 -3.17 -3.10
C TRP A 55 9.58 -4.18 -3.28
N PHE A 56 10.46 -4.28 -2.27
CA PHE A 56 11.59 -5.22 -2.32
C PHE A 56 11.15 -6.69 -2.35
N GLN A 57 10.00 -7.04 -1.77
CA GLN A 57 9.47 -8.40 -1.80
C GLN A 57 8.85 -8.77 -3.16
N THR A 58 8.30 -7.81 -3.88
CA THR A 58 7.63 -8.06 -5.17
C THR A 58 8.55 -7.99 -6.39
N ALA A 59 9.80 -7.52 -6.21
CA ALA A 59 10.78 -7.34 -7.29
C ALA A 59 11.68 -8.58 -7.55
N VAL A 60 11.38 -9.73 -6.93
CA VAL A 60 12.07 -11.03 -7.10
C VAL A 60 11.14 -12.01 -7.81
#